data_AF-A0A0C1JC11-F1
#
_entry.id   AF-A0A0C1JC11-F1
#
_cell.length_a   1.000
_cell.length_b   1.000
_cell.length_c   1.000
_cell.angle_alpha   90.00
_cell.angle_beta   90.00
_cell.angle_gamma   90.00
#
_symmetry.space_group_name_H-M   'P 1'
#
loop_
_entity.id
_entity.type
_entity.pdbx_description
1 polymer ?
#
loop_
_entity_poly.entity_id
_entity_poly.type
_entity_poly.pdbx_seq_one_letter_code
_entity_poly.pdbx_strand_id
1 'polypeptide(L)'
;MRNAAMILGIIAGLVGMIVGFFGYGFVAFIDRFGEIDGIAEQVSNPELIQTASILAPLLAIVGGAMAHARALIAGVLLLVSAAGMYYAFGFGVFTMFPIAFAGVAGVLGLAAGKPDEPKAHF
;
A
#
# COMPACT_ATOMS: atom_id res chain seq x y z
N MET A 1 -4.65 11.71 15.62
CA MET A 1 -4.10 11.55 14.25
C MET A 1 -3.28 10.28 14.10
N ARG A 2 -2.31 9.99 14.99
CA ARG A 2 -1.43 8.82 14.86
C ARG A 2 -2.15 7.46 14.90
N ASN A 3 -3.11 7.26 15.82
CA ASN A 3 -3.89 6.01 15.87
C ASN A 3 -4.69 5.80 14.57
N ALA A 4 -5.26 6.87 14.01
CA ALA A 4 -5.99 6.80 12.75
C ALA A 4 -5.04 6.46 11.60
N ALA A 5 -3.86 7.10 11.53
CA ALA A 5 -2.83 6.77 10.54
C ALA A 5 -2.34 5.31 10.66
N MET A 6 -2.18 4.80 11.89
CA MET A 6 -1.85 3.41 12.15
C MET A 6 -2.93 2.47 11.61
N ILE A 7 -4.18 2.64 12.05
CA ILE A 7 -5.28 1.75 11.68
C ILE A 7 -5.49 1.76 10.17
N LEU A 8 -5.59 2.95 9.57
CA LEU A 8 -5.77 3.09 8.13
C LEU A 8 -4.58 2.53 7.35
N GLY A 9 -3.35 2.76 7.80
CA GLY A 9 -2.14 2.23 7.16
C GLY A 9 -2.06 0.71 7.18
N ILE A 10 -2.36 0.08 8.32
CA ILE A 10 -2.39 -1.38 8.44
C ILE A 10 -3.49 -1.98 7.55
N ILE A 11 -4.70 -1.42 7.56
CA ILE A 11 -5.80 -1.91 6.70
C ILE A 11 -5.43 -1.72 5.22
N ALA A 12 -4.86 -0.56 4.85
CA ALA A 12 -4.40 -0.32 3.49
C ALA A 12 -3.37 -1.35 3.05
N GLY A 13 -2.40 -1.67 3.90
CA GLY A 13 -1.38 -2.66 3.62
C GLY A 13 -1.94 -4.08 3.47
N LEU A 14 -2.87 -4.49 4.34
CA LEU A 14 -3.50 -5.81 4.26
C LEU A 14 -4.36 -5.96 3.00
N VAL A 15 -5.21 -4.98 2.70
CA VAL A 15 -6.03 -5.01 1.48
C VAL A 15 -5.15 -4.91 0.23
N GLY A 16 -4.15 -4.03 0.25
CA GLY A 16 -3.18 -3.90 -0.84
C GLY A 16 -2.37 -5.19 -1.07
N MET A 17 -2.09 -5.97 -0.03
CA MET A 17 -1.42 -7.26 -0.16
C MET A 17 -2.30 -8.28 -0.89
N ILE A 18 -3.60 -8.29 -0.62
CA ILE A 18 -4.55 -9.13 -1.35
C ILE A 18 -4.54 -8.75 -2.84
N VAL A 19 -4.63 -7.45 -3.14
CA VAL A 19 -4.55 -6.96 -4.53
C VAL A 19 -3.22 -7.35 -5.19
N GLY A 20 -2.11 -7.13 -4.49
CA GLY A 20 -0.78 -7.47 -4.98
C GLY A 20 -0.61 -8.97 -5.22
N PHE A 21 -1.16 -9.82 -4.36
CA PHE A 21 -1.12 -11.27 -4.56
C PHE A 21 -1.79 -11.67 -5.88
N PHE A 22 -2.97 -11.12 -6.18
CA PHE A 22 -3.64 -11.39 -7.46
C PHE A 22 -2.94 -10.73 -8.64
N GLY A 23 -2.38 -9.53 -8.48
CA GLY A 23 -1.60 -8.85 -9.52
C GLY A 23 -0.35 -9.63 -9.92
N TYR A 24 0.47 -10.02 -8.95
CA TYR A 24 1.63 -10.89 -9.17
C TYR A 24 1.20 -12.24 -9.75
N GLY A 25 0.16 -12.86 -9.16
CA GLY A 25 -0.35 -14.16 -9.57
C GLY A 25 -0.85 -14.17 -11.02
N PHE A 26 -1.50 -13.09 -11.47
CA PHE A 26 -1.94 -12.94 -12.86
C PHE A 26 -0.75 -12.94 -13.83
N VAL A 27 0.29 -12.16 -13.53
CA VAL A 27 1.50 -12.13 -14.36
C VAL A 27 2.15 -13.52 -14.43
N ALA A 28 2.32 -14.18 -13.28
CA ALA A 28 2.89 -15.53 -13.21
C ALA A 28 2.02 -16.58 -13.92
N PHE A 29 0.70 -16.42 -13.89
CA PHE A 29 -0.24 -17.27 -14.60
C PHE A 29 -0.05 -17.15 -16.12
N ILE A 30 -0.03 -15.94 -16.67
CA ILE A 30 0.17 -15.72 -18.10
C ILE A 30 1.56 -16.21 -18.54
N ASP A 31 2.61 -15.95 -17.76
CA ASP A 31 3.96 -16.44 -18.06
C ASP A 31 4.04 -17.98 -18.11
N ARG A 32 3.20 -18.67 -17.31
CA ARG A 32 3.21 -20.14 -17.24
C ARG A 32 2.29 -20.81 -18.25
N PHE A 33 1.11 -20.25 -18.47
CA PHE A 33 0.03 -20.90 -19.22
C PHE A 33 -0.23 -20.25 -20.60
N GLY A 34 0.39 -19.11 -20.88
CA GLY A 34 0.19 -18.34 -22.11
C GLY A 34 -1.04 -17.42 -22.05
N GLU A 35 -1.17 -16.60 -23.09
CA GLU A 35 -2.29 -15.67 -23.25
C GLU A 35 -3.52 -16.34 -23.86
N ILE A 36 -4.68 -15.78 -23.56
CA ILE A 36 -5.98 -16.17 -24.13
C ILE A 36 -6.52 -14.95 -24.86
N ASP A 37 -6.54 -15.01 -26.19
CA ASP A 37 -6.94 -13.90 -27.06
C ASP A 37 -8.33 -13.36 -26.67
N GLY A 38 -8.39 -12.04 -26.42
CA GLY A 38 -9.60 -11.33 -25.99
C GLY A 38 -10.11 -11.61 -24.58
N ILE A 39 -9.40 -12.40 -23.76
CA ILE A 39 -9.80 -12.73 -22.39
C ILE A 39 -8.71 -12.38 -21.38
N ALA A 40 -7.47 -12.80 -21.62
CA ALA A 40 -6.37 -12.65 -20.68
C ALA A 40 -5.05 -12.50 -21.43
N GLU A 41 -4.57 -11.27 -21.50
CA GLU A 41 -3.31 -10.88 -22.14
C GLU A 41 -2.32 -10.41 -21.06
N GLN A 42 -1.03 -10.45 -21.39
CA GLN A 42 -0.01 -9.97 -20.47
C GLN A 42 -0.15 -8.46 -20.23
N VAL A 43 0.13 -8.05 -19.00
CA VAL A 43 0.20 -6.62 -18.65
C VAL A 43 1.38 -5.96 -19.35
N SER A 44 1.28 -4.66 -19.64
CA SER A 44 2.31 -3.92 -20.39
C SER A 44 3.67 -3.86 -19.70
N ASN A 45 3.71 -3.92 -18.36
CA ASN A 45 4.95 -3.96 -17.59
C ASN A 45 4.86 -4.99 -16.44
N PRO A 46 5.19 -6.26 -16.71
CA PRO A 46 5.14 -7.35 -15.73
C PRO A 46 5.98 -7.09 -14.48
N GLU A 47 7.20 -6.57 -14.67
CA GLU A 47 8.15 -6.31 -13.59
C GLU A 47 7.65 -5.22 -12.62
N LEU A 48 7.05 -4.16 -13.17
CA LEU A 48 6.41 -3.12 -12.36
C LEU A 48 5.27 -3.69 -11.51
N ILE A 49 4.39 -4.49 -12.12
CA ILE A 49 3.24 -5.10 -11.43
C ILE A 49 3.73 -6.02 -10.31
N GLN A 50 4.68 -6.91 -10.58
CA GLN A 50 5.23 -7.83 -9.59
C GLN A 50 5.93 -7.09 -8.44
N THR A 51 6.74 -6.08 -8.76
CA THR A 51 7.47 -5.30 -7.75
C THR A 51 6.52 -4.51 -6.86
N ALA A 52 5.56 -3.80 -7.45
CA ALA A 52 4.58 -3.00 -6.72
C ALA A 52 3.63 -3.86 -5.88
N SER A 53 3.32 -5.08 -6.35
CA SER A 53 2.48 -6.06 -5.64
C SER A 53 3.04 -6.44 -4.27
N ILE A 54 4.35 -6.34 -4.09
CA ILE A 54 5.01 -6.65 -2.82
C ILE A 54 5.35 -5.35 -2.08
N LEU A 55 6.07 -4.43 -2.74
CA LEU A 55 6.64 -3.28 -2.06
C LEU A 55 5.57 -2.29 -1.59
N ALA A 56 4.56 -2.00 -2.39
CA ALA A 56 3.58 -0.99 -2.05
C ALA A 56 2.77 -1.35 -0.79
N PRO A 57 2.15 -2.54 -0.67
CA PRO A 57 1.45 -2.91 0.57
C PRO A 57 2.39 -3.07 1.77
N LEU A 58 3.62 -3.55 1.56
CA LEU A 58 4.62 -3.63 2.63
C LEU A 58 4.93 -2.26 3.23
N LEU A 59 5.12 -1.24 2.38
CA LEU A 59 5.34 0.14 2.82
C LEU A 59 4.16 0.68 3.64
N ALA A 60 2.92 0.33 3.29
CA ALA A 60 1.76 0.73 4.08
C ALA A 60 1.74 0.05 5.47
N ILE A 61 2.04 -1.25 5.56
CA ILE A 61 2.12 -1.95 6.84
C ILE A 61 3.21 -1.33 7.73
N VAL A 62 4.41 -1.15 7.17
CA VAL A 62 5.55 -0.57 7.89
C VAL A 62 5.23 0.86 8.31
N GLY A 63 4.68 1.68 7.42
CA GLY A 63 4.26 3.04 7.72
C GLY A 63 3.20 3.10 8.82
N GLY A 64 2.15 2.27 8.73
CA GLY A 64 1.09 2.18 9.74
C GLY A 64 1.64 1.76 11.11
N ALA A 65 2.48 0.72 11.16
CA ALA A 65 3.07 0.23 12.40
C ALA A 65 3.98 1.27 13.09
N MET A 66 4.66 2.12 12.31
CA MET A 66 5.56 3.15 12.84
C MET A 66 4.87 4.47 13.21
N ALA A 67 3.57 4.62 12.95
CA ALA A 67 2.87 5.91 13.06
C ALA A 67 2.99 6.59 14.43
N HIS A 68 3.09 5.83 15.53
CA HIS A 68 3.30 6.39 16.87
C HIS A 68 4.73 6.84 17.14
N ALA A 69 5.71 6.01 16.78
CA ALA A 69 7.11 6.24 17.10
C ALA A 69 7.78 7.24 16.16
N ARG A 70 7.39 7.26 14.87
CA ARG A 70 8.03 8.05 13.82
C ARG A 70 7.00 8.57 12.80
N ALA A 71 6.09 9.43 13.26
CA ALA A 71 4.96 9.93 12.48
C ALA A 71 5.32 10.51 11.09
N LEU A 72 6.40 11.30 10.99
CA LEU A 72 6.85 11.87 9.71
C LEU A 72 7.26 10.79 8.69
N ILE A 73 8.13 9.86 9.10
CA ILE A 73 8.60 8.78 8.22
C ILE A 73 7.43 7.85 7.87
N ALA A 74 6.58 7.52 8.86
CA ALA A 74 5.35 6.77 8.63
C ALA A 74 4.48 7.43 7.55
N GLY A 75 4.26 8.74 7.67
CA GLY A 75 3.50 9.53 6.69
C GLY A 75 4.08 9.44 5.28
N VAL A 76 5.39 9.62 5.12
CA VAL A 76 6.06 9.49 3.81
C VAL A 76 5.90 8.09 3.23
N LEU A 77 6.14 7.04 4.01
CA LEU A 77 6.02 5.65 3.53
C LEU A 77 4.59 5.32 3.08
N LEU A 78 3.58 5.82 3.81
CA LEU A 78 2.18 5.64 3.45
C LEU A 78 1.82 6.37 2.15
N LEU A 79 2.36 7.57 1.92
CA LEU A 79 2.16 8.28 0.65
C LEU A 79 2.88 7.58 -0.52
N VAL A 80 4.10 7.09 -0.30
CA VAL A 80 4.84 6.32 -1.31
C VAL A 80 4.09 5.02 -1.63
N SER A 81 3.53 4.35 -0.62
CA SER A 81 2.67 3.18 -0.80
C SER A 81 1.45 3.50 -1.67
N ALA A 82 0.71 4.57 -1.34
CA ALA A 82 -0.45 5.01 -2.11
C ALA A 82 -0.10 5.34 -3.56
N ALA A 83 0.99 6.09 -3.77
CA ALA A 83 1.49 6.46 -5.09
C ALA A 83 1.94 5.23 -5.89
N GLY A 84 2.64 4.28 -5.25
CA GLY A 84 3.08 3.04 -5.88
C GLY A 84 1.90 2.16 -6.32
N MET A 85 0.87 2.02 -5.46
CA MET A 85 -0.35 1.29 -5.82
C MET A 85 -1.10 1.98 -6.96
N TYR A 86 -1.26 3.31 -6.91
CA TYR A 86 -1.92 4.06 -7.97
C TYR A 86 -1.16 3.96 -9.30
N TYR A 87 0.17 4.06 -9.26
CA TYR A 87 1.01 4.02 -10.46
C TYR A 87 1.01 2.64 -11.12
N ALA A 88 1.08 1.56 -10.33
CA ALA A 88 1.13 0.21 -10.87
C ALA A 88 -0.25 -0.33 -11.29
N PHE A 89 -1.28 -0.09 -10.48
CA PHE A 89 -2.60 -0.74 -10.67
C PHE A 89 -3.70 0.22 -11.09
N GLY A 90 -3.45 1.53 -11.10
CA GLY A 90 -4.48 2.54 -11.27
C GLY A 90 -5.45 2.64 -10.08
N PHE A 91 -6.46 3.50 -10.21
CA PHE A 91 -7.54 3.64 -9.24
C PHE A 91 -8.80 2.93 -9.75
N GLY A 92 -9.10 1.77 -9.17
CA GLY A 92 -10.25 0.94 -9.54
C GLY A 92 -10.89 0.28 -8.32
N VAL A 93 -11.85 -0.61 -8.55
CA VAL A 93 -12.66 -1.19 -7.46
C VAL A 93 -11.83 -1.96 -6.43
N PHE A 94 -10.79 -2.68 -6.88
CA PHE A 94 -9.92 -3.44 -5.99
C PHE A 94 -8.87 -2.57 -5.29
N THR A 95 -8.45 -1.46 -5.90
CA THR A 95 -7.34 -0.64 -5.42
C THR A 95 -7.79 0.64 -4.71
N MET A 96 -9.05 1.06 -4.85
CA MET A 96 -9.52 2.34 -4.32
C MET A 96 -9.38 2.45 -2.80
N PHE A 97 -9.76 1.41 -2.06
CA PHE A 97 -9.66 1.40 -0.60
C PHE A 97 -8.22 1.43 -0.11
N PRO A 98 -7.31 0.53 -0.54
CA PRO A 98 -5.94 0.59 -0.05
C PRO A 98 -5.22 1.88 -0.48
N ILE A 99 -5.48 2.42 -1.68
CA ILE A 99 -4.92 3.72 -2.10
C ILE A 99 -5.45 4.86 -1.23
N ALA A 100 -6.77 4.96 -1.06
CA ALA A 100 -7.38 6.04 -0.30
C ALA A 100 -6.96 6.00 1.18
N PHE A 101 -6.94 4.81 1.78
CA PHE A 101 -6.56 4.65 3.19
C PHE A 101 -5.08 4.95 3.40
N ALA A 102 -4.19 4.46 2.54
CA ALA A 102 -2.77 4.81 2.61
C ALA A 102 -2.55 6.32 2.39
N GLY A 103 -3.24 6.93 1.43
CA GLY A 103 -3.15 8.36 1.16
C GLY A 103 -3.58 9.22 2.35
N VAL A 104 -4.77 8.95 2.90
CA VAL A 104 -5.29 9.66 4.09
C VAL A 104 -4.40 9.40 5.30
N ALA A 105 -4.00 8.16 5.54
CA ALA A 105 -3.08 7.82 6.63
C ALA A 105 -1.74 8.56 6.49
N GLY A 106 -1.22 8.69 5.27
CA GLY A 106 -0.01 9.42 4.96
C GLY A 106 -0.11 10.90 5.31
N VAL A 107 -1.19 11.56 4.88
CA VAL A 107 -1.46 12.96 5.24
C VAL A 107 -1.59 13.13 6.75
N LEU A 108 -2.32 12.24 7.43
CA LEU A 108 -2.46 12.26 8.89
C LEU A 108 -1.12 12.04 9.61
N GLY A 109 -0.26 11.16 9.09
CA GLY A 109 1.08 10.91 9.63
C GLY A 109 1.98 12.14 9.53
N LEU A 110 1.98 12.81 8.38
CA LEU A 110 2.71 14.06 8.19
C LEU A 110 2.17 15.19 9.08
N ALA A 111 0.84 15.33 9.16
CA ALA A 111 0.18 16.35 9.97
C ALA A 111 0.35 16.12 11.49
N ALA A 112 0.58 14.89 11.93
CA ALA A 112 0.76 14.57 13.35
C ALA A 112 2.07 15.14 13.95
N GLY A 113 3.05 15.54 13.14
CA GLY A 113 4.25 16.24 13.61
C GLY A 113 5.14 15.40 14.55
N LYS A 114 5.54 15.98 15.69
CA LYS A 114 6.47 15.33 16.65
C LYS A 114 5.88 14.00 17.18
N PRO A 115 6.65 12.92 17.33
CA PRO A 115 6.19 11.67 17.94
C PRO A 115 5.64 11.87 19.36
N ASP A 116 4.74 10.98 19.80
CA ASP A 116 4.25 11.02 21.18
C ASP A 116 5.39 10.70 22.14
N GLU A 117 5.56 11.53 23.16
CA GLU A 117 6.43 11.21 24.29
C GLU A 117 5.72 10.16 25.15
N PRO A 118 6.40 9.05 25.53
CA PRO A 118 5.84 8.10 26.47
C PRO A 118 5.61 8.80 27.81
N LYS A 119 4.36 9.06 28.15
CA LYS A 119 3.97 9.52 29.49
C LYS A 119 3.74 8.29 30.34
N ALA A 120 4.54 8.12 31.39
CA ALA A 120 4.26 7.13 32.42
C ALA A 120 2.90 7.45 33.03
N HIS A 121 2.00 6.46 33.04
CA HIS A 121 0.69 6.63 33.66
C HIS A 121 0.70 6.35 35.16
N PHE A 122 1.81 5.88 35.72
CA PHE A 122 2.09 5.72 37.15
C PHE A 122 3.60 5.75 37.38
#